data_AF-A0A9D7KK41-F1
#
_entry.id   AF-A0A9D7KK41-F1
#
_cell.length_a   1.000
_cell.length_b   1.000
_cell.length_c   1.000
_cell.angle_alpha   90.00
_cell.angle_beta   90.00
_cell.angle_gamma   90.00
#
_symmetry.space_group_name_H-M   'P 1'
#
loop_
_entity.id
_entity.type
_entity.pdbx_description
1 polymer ?
#
loop_
_entity_poly.entity_id
_entity_poly.type
_entity_poly.pdbx_seq_one_letter_code
_entity_poly.pdbx_strand_id
1 'polypeptide(L)'
;MELRIAKIKAPRREKKDIVVKIFDTTTKQTPILGFSIKSSLGKLSSLFNSNQSSNFLFQIKTNSSFDPETVNSIVKRPRNRQRFKVLKDNNCDIEFVEIENPVFTQNLKMVDSSMPNILAKMLIYYYSGEEKADMVCLVERLKQDNPINYDLSNLHPIYEHKIKHY
;
A
#
# COMPACT_ATOMS: atom_id res chain seq x y z
N MET A 1 -17.26 41.59 -2.08
CA MET A 1 -16.19 41.13 -3.00
C MET A 1 -16.30 39.61 -3.07
N GLU A 2 -17.00 39.09 -4.07
CA GLU A 2 -17.22 37.64 -4.23
C GLU A 2 -16.05 37.00 -4.96
N LEU A 3 -15.36 36.06 -4.32
CA LEU A 3 -14.31 35.28 -4.95
C LEU A 3 -14.93 34.17 -5.82
N ARG A 4 -15.02 34.43 -7.13
CA ARG A 4 -15.38 33.44 -8.15
C ARG A 4 -14.22 32.47 -8.39
N ILE A 5 -14.13 31.41 -7.58
CA ILE A 5 -13.22 30.28 -7.84
C ILE A 5 -13.95 29.27 -8.74
N ALA A 6 -13.61 29.24 -10.03
CA ALA A 6 -14.27 28.36 -11.01
C ALA A 6 -13.63 26.97 -11.15
N LYS A 7 -12.47 26.73 -10.52
CA LYS A 7 -11.77 25.43 -10.56
C LYS A 7 -10.93 25.22 -9.30
N ILE A 8 -11.25 24.15 -8.57
CA ILE A 8 -10.54 23.72 -7.35
C ILE A 8 -9.29 22.87 -7.67
N LYS A 9 -9.06 22.54 -8.96
CA LYS A 9 -8.05 21.54 -9.35
C LYS A 9 -7.12 22.03 -10.45
N ALA A 10 -5.82 21.95 -10.18
CA ALA A 10 -4.75 22.21 -11.14
C ALA A 10 -4.74 21.16 -12.29
N PRO A 11 -4.27 21.55 -13.49
CA PRO A 11 -4.12 20.63 -14.61
C PRO A 11 -3.16 19.48 -14.28
N ARG A 12 -3.54 18.27 -14.70
CA ARG A 12 -2.97 16.95 -14.34
C ARG A 12 -1.49 16.72 -14.70
N ARG A 13 -0.82 17.70 -15.34
CA ARG A 13 0.53 17.57 -15.91
C ARG A 13 1.63 18.02 -14.96
N GLU A 14 1.32 18.89 -13.99
CA GLU A 14 2.28 19.32 -12.97
C GLU A 14 1.98 18.59 -11.66
N LYS A 15 2.90 17.69 -11.27
CA LYS A 15 2.82 16.92 -10.00
C LYS A 15 3.36 17.69 -8.80
N LYS A 16 3.71 18.98 -8.97
CA LYS A 16 4.37 19.79 -7.94
C LYS A 16 3.32 20.77 -7.41
N ASP A 17 3.01 20.66 -6.13
CA ASP A 17 2.07 21.54 -5.43
C ASP A 17 2.81 22.74 -4.79
N ILE A 18 4.08 22.57 -4.40
CA ILE A 18 4.98 23.63 -3.92
C ILE A 18 6.35 23.48 -4.56
N VAL A 19 7.01 24.61 -4.83
CA VAL A 19 8.41 24.67 -5.24
C VAL A 19 9.21 25.46 -4.22
N VAL A 20 10.28 24.87 -3.68
CA VAL A 20 11.17 25.49 -2.71
C VAL A 20 12.55 25.64 -3.35
N LYS A 21 13.13 26.85 -3.27
CA LYS A 21 14.52 27.10 -3.62
C LYS A 21 15.33 27.10 -2.33
N ILE A 22 16.24 26.15 -2.18
CA ILE A 22 17.13 26.08 -1.02
C ILE A 22 18.40 26.83 -1.38
N PHE A 23 18.87 27.71 -0.49
CA PHE A 23 20.18 28.33 -0.59
C PHE A 23 21.10 27.62 0.39
N ASP A 24 21.95 26.72 -0.13
CA ASP A 24 22.94 26.04 0.68
C ASP A 24 24.25 26.84 0.66
N THR A 25 24.53 27.51 1.78
CA THR A 25 25.74 28.33 1.94
C THR A 25 27.02 27.49 2.11
N THR A 26 26.88 26.20 2.44
CA THR A 26 28.01 25.28 2.63
C THR A 26 28.46 24.69 1.29
N THR A 27 27.51 24.19 0.49
CA THR A 27 27.83 23.61 -0.83
C THR A 27 27.80 24.64 -1.96
N LYS A 28 27.38 25.89 -1.68
CA LYS A 28 27.11 26.96 -2.66
C LYS A 28 26.09 26.56 -3.73
N GLN A 29 25.31 25.51 -3.49
CA GLN A 29 24.29 25.04 -4.42
C GLN A 29 22.95 25.73 -4.13
N THR A 30 22.14 25.88 -5.18
CA THR A 30 20.79 26.43 -5.07
C THR A 30 19.73 25.51 -5.67
N PRO A 31 19.56 24.28 -5.15
CA PRO A 31 18.63 23.33 -5.73
C PRO A 31 17.18 23.82 -5.61
N ILE A 32 16.40 23.59 -6.67
CA ILE A 32 14.98 23.88 -6.72
C ILE A 32 14.23 22.54 -6.57
N LEU A 33 13.55 22.37 -5.44
CA LEU A 33 12.82 21.15 -5.10
C LEU A 33 11.32 21.36 -5.30
N GLY A 34 10.67 20.42 -6.00
CA GLY A 34 9.23 20.40 -6.15
C GLY A 34 8.61 19.34 -5.24
N PHE A 35 7.69 19.74 -4.37
CA PHE A 35 6.96 18.85 -3.47
C PHE A 35 5.53 18.67 -3.96
N SER A 36 5.00 17.46 -3.83
CA SER A 36 3.57 17.21 -3.97
C SER A 36 2.95 17.12 -2.59
N ILE A 37 1.86 17.85 -2.35
CA ILE A 37 1.06 17.80 -1.15
C ILE A 37 -0.18 16.95 -1.45
N LYS A 38 -0.34 15.86 -0.69
CA LYS A 38 -1.58 15.10 -0.68
C LYS A 38 -2.29 15.36 0.64
N SER A 39 -3.49 15.94 0.59
CA SER A 39 -4.33 16.10 1.77
C SER A 39 -5.13 14.81 2.05
N SER A 40 -5.13 14.34 3.29
CA SER A 40 -5.91 13.18 3.77
C SER A 40 -7.38 13.53 4.09
N LEU A 41 -7.91 14.63 3.51
CA LEU A 41 -9.19 15.25 3.88
C LEU A 41 -10.40 14.75 3.07
N GLY A 42 -10.34 13.53 2.51
CA GLY A 42 -11.44 13.01 1.70
C GLY A 42 -11.51 11.48 1.63
N LYS A 43 -10.77 10.89 0.69
CA LYS A 43 -10.76 9.43 0.49
C LYS A 43 -9.66 8.80 1.33
N LEU A 44 -9.93 7.67 1.99
CA LEU A 44 -8.91 6.84 2.66
C LEU A 44 -7.67 6.78 1.76
N SER A 45 -6.50 7.10 2.32
CA SER A 45 -5.24 6.99 1.62
C SER A 45 -5.13 5.57 1.07
N SER A 46 -4.81 5.44 -0.22
CA SER A 46 -4.44 4.15 -0.79
C SER A 46 -3.23 3.63 -0.01
N LEU A 47 -3.24 2.35 0.37
CA LEU A 47 -2.20 1.68 1.17
C LEU A 47 -0.77 2.03 0.72
N PHE A 48 -0.57 2.16 -0.59
CA PHE A 48 0.57 2.83 -1.21
C PHE A 48 0.15 3.39 -2.59
N ASN A 49 1.06 4.11 -3.25
CA ASN A 49 0.82 4.64 -4.60
C ASN A 49 0.71 3.49 -5.61
N SER A 50 -0.50 3.15 -6.04
CA SER A 50 -0.75 2.05 -6.98
C SER A 50 -0.56 2.53 -8.42
N ASN A 51 0.40 1.93 -9.11
CA ASN A 51 0.60 2.03 -10.55
C ASN A 51 0.99 0.64 -11.09
N GLN A 52 1.14 0.49 -12.40
CA GLN A 52 1.50 -0.81 -12.99
C GLN A 52 2.83 -1.36 -12.45
N SER A 53 3.75 -0.52 -11.98
CA SER A 53 5.00 -0.95 -11.38
C SER A 53 4.90 -1.44 -9.93
N SER A 54 3.71 -1.48 -9.32
CA SER A 54 3.52 -1.90 -7.92
C SER A 54 2.56 -3.08 -7.76
N ASN A 55 2.59 -4.00 -8.73
CA ASN A 55 1.82 -5.25 -8.71
C ASN A 55 2.46 -6.30 -7.77
N PHE A 56 1.64 -6.84 -6.88
CA PHE A 56 2.00 -7.95 -5.98
C PHE A 56 1.40 -9.24 -6.54
N LEU A 57 2.25 -10.26 -6.70
CA LEU A 57 1.88 -11.59 -7.14
C LEU A 57 1.60 -12.47 -5.92
N PHE A 58 0.47 -13.16 -5.98
CA PHE A 58 0.03 -14.08 -4.94
C PHE A 58 -0.27 -15.45 -5.56
N GLN A 59 0.03 -16.50 -4.82
CA GLN A 59 -0.34 -17.87 -5.12
C GLN A 59 -1.58 -18.24 -4.32
N ILE A 60 -2.52 -18.92 -4.98
CA ILE A 60 -3.68 -19.51 -4.33
C ILE A 60 -3.33 -20.96 -4.00
N LYS A 61 -3.42 -21.35 -2.73
CA LYS A 61 -3.29 -22.74 -2.27
C LYS A 61 -4.63 -23.28 -1.84
N THR A 62 -4.91 -24.53 -2.19
CA THR A 62 -6.13 -25.22 -1.78
C THR A 62 -5.91 -26.71 -1.71
N ASN A 63 -6.63 -27.37 -0.80
CA ASN A 63 -6.63 -28.83 -0.67
C ASN A 63 -7.77 -29.49 -1.47
N SER A 64 -8.62 -28.70 -2.12
CA SER A 64 -9.77 -29.15 -2.91
C SER A 64 -9.61 -28.79 -4.39
N SER A 65 -10.36 -29.48 -5.26
CA SER A 65 -10.48 -29.09 -6.66
C SER A 65 -11.15 -27.70 -6.74
N PHE A 66 -10.37 -26.67 -7.05
CA PHE A 66 -10.84 -25.30 -7.21
C PHE A 66 -10.71 -24.87 -8.67
N ASP A 67 -11.82 -24.42 -9.27
CA ASP A 67 -11.82 -23.89 -10.62
C ASP A 67 -11.44 -22.39 -10.62
N PRO A 68 -10.30 -21.99 -11.22
CA PRO A 68 -9.88 -20.58 -11.28
C PRO A 68 -10.88 -19.66 -12.00
N GLU A 69 -11.72 -20.18 -12.90
CA GLU A 69 -12.73 -19.38 -13.61
C GLU A 69 -13.78 -18.78 -12.65
N THR A 70 -14.03 -19.43 -11.51
CA THR A 70 -14.92 -18.89 -10.46
C THR A 70 -14.47 -17.52 -9.95
N VAL A 71 -13.16 -17.27 -9.91
CA VAL A 71 -12.57 -15.99 -9.49
C VAL A 71 -12.31 -15.07 -10.66
N ASN A 72 -11.88 -15.61 -11.80
CA ASN A 72 -11.56 -14.81 -12.99
C ASN A 72 -12.79 -14.14 -13.59
N SER A 73 -13.93 -14.82 -13.58
CA SER A 73 -15.23 -14.29 -14.05
C SER A 73 -15.73 -13.08 -13.25
N ILE A 74 -15.22 -12.87 -12.03
CA ILE A 74 -15.56 -11.70 -11.21
C ILE A 74 -14.87 -10.46 -11.78
N VAL A 75 -15.64 -9.64 -12.49
CA VAL A 75 -15.19 -8.38 -13.11
C VAL A 75 -15.79 -7.13 -12.49
N LYS A 76 -16.93 -7.24 -11.79
CA LYS A 76 -17.66 -6.10 -11.21
C LYS A 76 -16.93 -5.53 -9.98
N ARG A 77 -17.06 -4.21 -9.75
CA ARG A 77 -16.48 -3.56 -8.55
C ARG A 77 -17.36 -3.80 -7.31
N PRO A 78 -16.79 -4.01 -6.11
CA PRO A 78 -15.36 -4.03 -5.77
C PRO A 78 -14.70 -5.40 -6.06
N ARG A 79 -14.00 -5.50 -7.21
CA ARG A 79 -13.55 -6.75 -7.82
C ARG A 79 -12.68 -7.58 -6.90
N ASN A 80 -11.61 -6.99 -6.37
CA ASN A 80 -10.65 -7.73 -5.56
C ASN A 80 -11.26 -8.22 -4.25
N ARG A 81 -12.13 -7.42 -3.61
CA ARG A 81 -12.84 -7.87 -2.39
C ARG A 81 -13.75 -9.06 -2.67
N GLN A 82 -14.49 -9.02 -3.78
CA GLN A 82 -15.34 -10.15 -4.18
C GLN A 82 -14.52 -11.40 -4.51
N ARG A 83 -13.38 -11.25 -5.19
CA ARG A 83 -12.45 -12.35 -5.48
C ARG A 83 -11.88 -12.98 -4.20
N PHE A 84 -11.39 -12.17 -3.27
CA PHE A 84 -10.89 -12.65 -1.98
C PHE A 84 -11.98 -13.36 -1.16
N LYS A 85 -13.22 -12.85 -1.20
CA LYS A 85 -14.36 -13.52 -0.55
C LYS A 85 -14.60 -14.91 -1.13
N VAL A 86 -14.65 -15.05 -2.46
CA VAL A 86 -14.87 -16.35 -3.11
C VAL A 86 -13.73 -17.33 -2.80
N LEU A 87 -12.48 -16.85 -2.80
CA LEU A 87 -11.33 -17.68 -2.40
C LEU A 87 -11.50 -18.19 -0.97
N LYS A 88 -11.85 -17.29 -0.03
CA LYS A 88 -12.08 -17.65 1.36
C LYS A 88 -13.24 -18.64 1.53
N ASP A 89 -14.37 -18.40 0.86
CA ASP A 89 -15.57 -19.27 0.92
C ASP A 89 -15.27 -20.68 0.37
N ASN A 90 -14.24 -20.83 -0.46
CA ASN A 90 -13.78 -22.11 -1.00
C ASN A 90 -12.56 -22.70 -0.24
N ASN A 91 -12.27 -22.21 0.97
CA ASN A 91 -11.12 -22.63 1.79
C ASN A 91 -9.78 -22.56 1.04
N CYS A 92 -9.62 -21.53 0.19
CA CYS A 92 -8.38 -21.25 -0.50
C CYS A 92 -7.54 -20.26 0.30
N ASP A 93 -6.27 -20.61 0.52
CA ASP A 93 -5.27 -19.75 1.12
C ASP A 93 -4.60 -18.88 0.07
N ILE A 94 -4.20 -17.67 0.47
CA ILE A 94 -3.54 -16.69 -0.39
C ILE A 94 -2.17 -16.41 0.18
N GLU A 95 -1.13 -16.77 -0.57
CA GLU A 95 0.26 -16.58 -0.17
C GLU A 95 0.96 -15.57 -1.09
N PHE A 96 1.78 -14.71 -0.49
CA PHE A 96 2.61 -13.78 -1.24
C PHE A 96 3.77 -14.52 -1.90
N VAL A 97 4.00 -14.27 -3.19
CA VAL A 97 5.12 -14.83 -3.95
C VAL A 97 6.20 -13.78 -4.11
N GLU A 98 5.88 -12.72 -4.85
CA GLU A 98 6.82 -11.65 -5.16
C GLU A 98 6.11 -10.39 -5.66
N ILE A 99 6.88 -9.34 -5.88
CA ILE A 99 6.42 -8.13 -6.55
C ILE A 99 6.94 -8.18 -7.99
N GLU A 100 6.05 -7.96 -8.97
CA GLU A 100 6.36 -8.10 -10.40
C GLU A 100 7.52 -7.19 -10.85
N ASN A 101 7.62 -5.99 -10.26
CA ASN A 101 8.66 -5.05 -10.60
C ASN A 101 9.89 -5.18 -9.67
N PRO A 102 11.08 -5.54 -10.20
CA PRO A 102 12.28 -5.71 -9.38
C PRO A 102 12.79 -4.38 -8.81
N VAL A 103 12.64 -3.27 -9.53
CA VAL A 103 13.05 -1.93 -9.06
C VAL A 103 12.17 -1.50 -7.87
N PHE A 104 10.87 -1.74 -7.93
CA PHE A 104 9.98 -1.46 -6.80
C PHE A 104 10.33 -2.34 -5.60
N THR A 105 10.60 -3.63 -5.82
CA THR A 105 11.08 -4.54 -4.77
C THR A 105 12.37 -4.04 -4.12
N GLN A 106 13.35 -3.60 -4.91
CA GLN A 106 14.61 -3.05 -4.42
C GLN A 106 14.38 -1.78 -3.60
N ASN A 107 13.53 -0.86 -4.07
CA ASN A 107 13.20 0.36 -3.35
C ASN A 107 12.57 0.06 -1.99
N LEU A 108 11.64 -0.88 -1.91
CA LEU A 108 11.06 -1.32 -0.64
C LEU A 108 12.12 -1.90 0.29
N LYS A 109 12.99 -2.77 -0.24
CA LYS A 109 14.08 -3.39 0.52
C LYS A 109 15.15 -2.39 1.00
N MET A 110 15.35 -1.28 0.28
CA MET A 110 16.26 -0.20 0.71
C MET A 110 15.72 0.53 1.94
N VAL A 111 14.40 0.68 2.07
CA VAL A 111 13.77 1.24 3.28
C VAL A 111 13.82 0.21 4.40
N ASP A 112 13.34 -1.01 4.12
CA ASP A 112 13.37 -2.12 5.06
C ASP A 112 13.30 -3.46 4.31
N SER A 113 14.20 -4.38 4.63
CA SER A 113 14.30 -5.68 3.94
C SER A 113 13.00 -6.49 3.99
N SER A 114 12.16 -6.29 5.01
CA SER A 114 10.91 -7.00 5.21
C SER A 114 9.69 -6.25 4.68
N MET A 115 9.86 -5.01 4.18
CA MET A 115 8.75 -4.18 3.71
C MET A 115 7.88 -4.85 2.62
N PRO A 116 8.45 -5.57 1.62
CA PRO A 116 7.63 -6.29 0.64
C PRO A 116 6.63 -7.25 1.29
N ASN A 117 7.10 -8.05 2.25
CA ASN A 117 6.27 -9.05 2.92
C ASN A 117 5.21 -8.40 3.83
N ILE A 118 5.59 -7.34 4.55
CA ILE A 118 4.67 -6.58 5.42
C ILE A 118 3.53 -6.00 4.57
N LEU A 119 3.86 -5.29 3.48
CA LEU A 119 2.85 -4.68 2.59
C LEU A 119 1.97 -5.74 1.91
N ALA A 120 2.55 -6.86 1.49
CA ALA A 120 1.78 -7.97 0.91
C ALA A 120 0.74 -8.51 1.90
N LYS A 121 1.13 -8.69 3.17
CA LYS A 121 0.21 -9.16 4.21
C LYS A 121 -0.89 -8.13 4.51
N MET A 122 -0.55 -6.84 4.55
CA MET A 122 -1.55 -5.78 4.70
C MET A 122 -2.55 -5.75 3.54
N LEU A 123 -2.11 -6.00 2.30
CA LEU A 123 -3.01 -6.11 1.14
C LEU A 123 -4.00 -7.27 1.31
N ILE A 124 -3.53 -8.42 1.82
CA ILE A 124 -4.40 -9.57 2.11
C ILE A 124 -5.47 -9.18 3.13
N TYR A 125 -5.09 -8.56 4.25
CA TYR A 125 -6.06 -8.09 5.26
C TYR A 125 -7.07 -7.10 4.68
N TYR A 126 -6.58 -6.13 3.90
CA TYR A 126 -7.43 -5.09 3.30
C TYR A 126 -8.49 -5.66 2.35
N TYR A 127 -8.15 -6.68 1.55
CA TYR A 127 -9.07 -7.27 0.58
C TYR A 127 -9.92 -8.41 1.12
N SER A 128 -9.47 -9.09 2.19
CA SER A 128 -10.24 -10.16 2.85
C SER A 128 -11.50 -9.64 3.55
N GLY A 129 -11.59 -8.33 3.78
CA GLY A 129 -12.84 -7.66 4.21
C GLY A 129 -13.23 -7.91 5.67
N GLU A 130 -12.33 -8.47 6.48
CA GLU A 130 -12.56 -8.74 7.89
C GLU A 130 -12.43 -7.50 8.78
N GLU A 131 -11.72 -6.48 8.31
CA GLU A 131 -11.39 -5.26 9.06
C GLU A 131 -12.04 -4.02 8.43
N LYS A 132 -12.21 -2.96 9.24
CA LYS A 132 -12.35 -1.62 8.66
C LYS A 132 -11.11 -1.35 7.81
N ALA A 133 -11.30 -0.71 6.66
CA ALA A 133 -10.25 -0.39 5.70
C ALA A 133 -9.33 0.76 6.19
N ASP A 134 -8.96 0.72 7.46
CA ASP A 134 -8.19 1.73 8.19
C ASP A 134 -6.81 1.18 8.51
N MET A 135 -5.79 2.04 8.38
CA MET A 135 -4.39 1.70 8.64
C MET A 135 -4.16 1.25 10.07
N VAL A 136 -4.87 1.84 11.04
CA VAL A 136 -4.74 1.47 12.46
C VAL A 136 -5.12 0.00 12.65
N CYS A 137 -6.28 -0.41 12.13
CA CYS A 137 -6.75 -1.80 12.18
C CYS A 137 -5.77 -2.76 11.50
N LEU A 138 -5.24 -2.40 10.33
CA LEU A 138 -4.27 -3.23 9.61
C LEU A 138 -2.96 -3.43 10.39
N VAL A 139 -2.48 -2.37 11.05
CA VAL A 139 -1.25 -2.43 11.85
C VAL A 139 -1.46 -3.24 13.14
N GLU A 140 -2.60 -3.10 13.81
CA GLU A 140 -2.92 -3.95 14.97
C GLU A 140 -2.94 -5.44 14.58
N ARG A 141 -3.51 -5.76 13.43
CA ARG A 141 -3.52 -7.14 12.94
C ARG A 141 -2.13 -7.67 12.60
N LEU A 142 -1.26 -6.84 12.00
CA LEU A 142 0.14 -7.21 11.79
C LEU A 142 0.86 -7.56 13.10
N LYS A 143 0.58 -6.84 14.19
CA LYS A 143 1.16 -7.14 15.51
C LYS A 143 0.67 -8.49 16.05
N GLN A 144 -0.63 -8.77 15.89
CA GLN A 144 -1.25 -10.01 16.36
C GLN A 144 -0.74 -11.22 15.59
N ASP A 145 -0.75 -11.14 14.25
CA ASP A 145 -0.35 -12.26 13.40
C ASP A 145 1.18 -12.42 13.31
N ASN A 146 1.93 -11.36 13.59
CA ASN A 146 3.39 -11.28 13.50
C ASN A 146 3.96 -12.01 12.25
N PRO A 147 3.54 -11.63 11.02
CA PRO A 147 3.86 -12.41 9.82
C PRO A 147 5.35 -12.52 9.48
N ILE A 148 6.19 -11.64 10.02
CA ILE A 148 7.65 -11.67 9.84
C ILE A 148 8.35 -12.43 10.98
N ASN A 149 7.61 -12.85 12.01
CA ASN A 149 8.15 -13.49 13.21
C ASN A 149 9.22 -12.64 13.90
N TYR A 150 8.98 -11.35 14.04
CA TYR A 150 9.85 -10.50 14.84
C TYR A 150 9.85 -10.94 16.30
N ASP A 151 10.97 -10.72 16.98
CA ASP A 151 11.05 -10.85 18.42
C ASP A 151 10.29 -9.68 19.09
N LEU A 152 9.20 -10.01 19.77
CA LEU A 152 8.33 -9.06 20.47
C LEU A 152 8.58 -9.04 21.99
N SER A 153 9.59 -9.76 22.49
CA SER A 153 9.93 -9.85 23.92
C SER A 153 10.11 -8.50 24.61
N ASN A 154 10.70 -7.53 23.90
CA ASN A 154 10.99 -6.19 24.43
C ASN A 154 9.81 -5.20 24.28
N LEU A 155 8.61 -5.67 23.91
CA LEU A 155 7.40 -4.86 23.70
C LEU A 155 7.58 -3.67 22.74
N HIS A 156 8.63 -3.69 21.92
CA HIS A 156 8.88 -2.61 20.96
C HIS A 156 7.82 -2.67 19.85
N PRO A 157 7.16 -1.55 19.49
CA PRO A 157 6.11 -1.53 18.48
C PRO A 157 6.69 -1.57 17.05
N ILE A 158 7.38 -2.65 16.72
CA ILE A 158 8.17 -2.82 15.48
C ILE A 158 7.33 -2.58 14.23
N TYR A 159 6.12 -3.17 14.15
CA TYR A 159 5.24 -3.00 12.99
C TYR A 159 4.74 -1.56 12.84
N GLU A 160 4.38 -0.87 13.93
CA GLU A 160 4.01 0.55 13.85
C GLU A 160 5.16 1.40 13.35
N HIS A 161 6.35 1.20 13.91
CA HIS A 161 7.52 1.97 13.53
C HIS A 161 7.84 1.77 12.04
N LYS A 162 7.86 0.53 11.56
CA LYS A 162 8.12 0.23 10.15
C LYS A 162 7.09 0.88 9.23
N ILE A 163 5.80 0.84 9.57
CA ILE A 163 4.76 1.44 8.73
C ILE A 163 4.73 2.98 8.82
N LYS A 164 5.04 3.58 9.98
CA LYS A 164 5.10 5.04 10.14
C LYS A 164 6.27 5.67 9.39
N HIS A 165 7.37 4.94 9.22
CA HIS A 165 8.60 5.40 8.57
C HIS A 165 8.75 4.90 7.12
N TYR A 166 7.70 4.30 6.55
CA TYR A 166 7.60 3.95 5.14
C TYR A 166 7.14 5.13 4.27
#